data_AF-A0A1J3GJH5-F1
#
_entry.id   AF-A0A1J3GJH5-F1
#
_cell.length_a   1.000
_cell.length_b   1.000
_cell.length_c   1.000
_cell.angle_alpha   90.00
_cell.angle_beta   90.00
_cell.angle_gamma   90.00
#
_symmetry.space_group_name_H-M   'P 1'
#
loop_
_entity.id
_entity.type
_entity.pdbx_description
1 polymer ?
#
loop_
_entity_poly.entity_id
_entity_poly.type
_entity_poly.pdbx_seq_one_letter_code
_entity_poly.pdbx_strand_id
1 'polypeptide(L)' 'MAVSAREEFVYMAKLAEQAERYEEMVEFMEKVSAAVDGEELTVEERNLLSVAYKNVIGARRASWRIISSIEQKEESRG' A
#
# COMPACT_ATOMS: atom_id res chain seq x y z
N MET A 1 19.37 -15.05 17.53
CA MET A 1 19.02 -15.47 16.16
C MET A 1 19.06 -14.22 15.30
N ALA A 2 19.70 -14.26 14.12
CA ALA A 2 19.66 -13.13 13.21
C ALA A 2 18.27 -13.10 12.55
N VAL A 3 17.56 -11.98 12.67
CA VAL A 3 16.28 -11.75 11.96
C VAL A 3 16.61 -11.61 10.47
N SER A 4 15.86 -12.28 9.61
CA SER A 4 16.06 -12.15 8.16
C SER A 4 15.61 -10.77 7.68
N ALA A 5 16.19 -10.28 6.58
CA ALA A 5 15.77 -9.00 5.99
C ALA A 5 14.27 -9.00 5.63
N ARG A 6 13.72 -10.15 5.21
CA ARG A 6 12.29 -10.33 4.93
C ARG A 6 11.43 -10.10 6.17
N GLU A 7 11.79 -10.72 7.30
CA GLU A 7 11.07 -10.55 8.57
C GLU A 7 11.15 -9.10 9.08
N GLU A 8 12.28 -8.43 8.89
CA GLU A 8 12.43 -7.00 9.21
C GLU A 8 11.48 -6.13 8.37
N PHE A 9 11.39 -6.37 7.06
CA PHE A 9 10.46 -5.63 6.20
C PHE A 9 9.00 -5.91 6.54
N VAL A 10 8.63 -7.15 6.87
CA VAL A 10 7.28 -7.48 7.35
C VAL A 10 6.96 -6.75 8.65
N TYR A 11 7.92 -6.69 9.59
CA TYR A 11 7.75 -5.94 10.83
C TYR A 11 7.55 -4.44 10.59
N MET A 12 8.36 -3.84 9.72
CA MET A 12 8.22 -2.43 9.35
C MET A 12 6.90 -2.14 8.63
N ALA A 13 6.42 -3.03 7.77
CA ALA A 13 5.10 -2.91 7.13
C ALA A 13 3.96 -2.89 8.15
N LYS A 14 4.03 -3.72 9.20
CA LYS A 14 3.04 -3.72 10.29
C LYS A 14 3.06 -2.44 11.12
N LEU A 15 4.25 -1.88 11.38
CA LEU A 15 4.36 -0.58 12.05
C LEU A 15 3.80 0.55 11.19
N ALA A 16 4.04 0.52 9.88
CA ALA A 16 3.49 1.48 8.93
C ALA A 16 1.96 1.39 8.86
N GLU A 17 1.40 0.18 8.85
CA GLU A 17 -0.05 -0.06 8.94
C GLU A 17 -0.65 0.56 10.20
N GLN A 18 -0.06 0.30 11.38
CA GLN A 18 -0.52 0.87 12.65
C GLN A 18 -0.45 2.41 12.70
N ALA A 19 0.44 3.00 11.91
CA ALA A 19 0.59 4.45 11.78
C ALA A 19 -0.23 5.05 10.62
N GLU A 20 -1.01 4.24 9.89
CA GLU A 20 -1.75 4.63 8.68
C GLU A 20 -0.85 5.22 7.57
N ARG A 21 0.44 4.86 7.58
CA ARG A 21 1.46 5.29 6.62
C ARG A 21 1.52 4.33 5.43
N TYR A 22 0.44 4.27 4.65
CA TYR A 22 0.25 3.24 3.64
C TYR A 22 1.19 3.34 2.42
N GLU A 23 1.71 4.52 2.08
CA GLU A 23 2.72 4.63 1.00
C GLU A 23 4.02 3.94 1.42
N GLU A 24 4.50 4.18 2.65
CA GLU A 24 5.65 3.51 3.23
C GLU A 24 5.40 2.00 3.44
N MET A 25 4.16 1.61 3.80
CA MET A 25 3.77 0.21 3.87
C MET A 25 3.94 -0.49 2.51
N VAL A 26 3.61 0.18 1.39
CA VAL A 26 3.85 -0.34 0.04
C VAL A 26 5.34 -0.56 -0.19
N GLU A 27 6.19 0.42 0.14
CA GLU A 27 7.64 0.30 -0.04
C GLU A 27 8.23 -0.91 0.71
N PHE A 28 7.79 -1.15 1.95
CA PHE A 28 8.23 -2.32 2.70
C PHE A 28 7.73 -3.63 2.10
N MET A 29 6.47 -3.68 1.66
CA MET A 29 5.90 -4.89 1.07
C MET A 29 6.48 -5.22 -0.32
N GLU A 30 6.92 -4.21 -1.08
CA GLU A 30 7.71 -4.41 -2.31
C GLU A 30 9.05 -5.08 -1.99
N LYS A 31 9.74 -4.65 -0.93
CA LYS A 31 10.98 -5.28 -0.48
C LYS A 31 10.75 -6.71 0.03
N VAL A 32 9.63 -6.97 0.72
CA VAL A 32 9.22 -8.34 1.09
C VAL A 32 9.07 -9.20 -0.16
N SER A 33 8.38 -8.69 -1.20
CA SER A 33 8.18 -9.42 -2.46
C SER A 33 9.49 -9.67 -3.24
N ALA A 34 10.44 -8.74 -3.17
CA ALA A 34 11.74 -8.88 -3.82
C ALA A 34 12.69 -9.83 -3.06
N ALA A 35 12.50 -10.01 -1.76
CA ALA A 35 13.27 -10.93 -0.92
C ALA A 35 12.79 -12.39 -0.99
N VAL A 36 11.81 -12.68 -1.87
CA VAL A 36 11.29 -14.01 -2.09
C VAL A 36 12.19 -14.73 -3.10
N ASP A 37 13.29 -15.32 -2.62
CA ASP A 37 14.24 -16.10 -3.43
C ASP A 37 13.64 -17.46 -3.87
N GLY A 38 12.62 -17.43 -4.74
CA GLY A 38 11.95 -18.61 -5.27
C GLY A 38 10.89 -19.25 -4.36
N GLU A 39 10.64 -18.65 -3.20
CA GLU A 39 9.51 -19.02 -2.34
C GLU A 39 8.20 -18.36 -2.80
N GLU A 40 7.09 -18.61 -2.11
CA GLU A 40 5.87 -17.83 -2.30
C GLU A 40 5.65 -16.89 -1.10
N LEU A 41 4.92 -15.79 -1.33
CA LEU A 41 4.40 -14.99 -0.23
C LEU A 41 3.44 -15.83 0.61
N THR A 42 3.61 -15.78 1.92
CA THR A 42 2.67 -16.36 2.88
C THR A 42 1.31 -15.69 2.79
N VAL A 43 0.29 -16.31 3.38
CA VAL A 43 -1.07 -15.72 3.44
C VAL A 43 -1.05 -14.36 4.12
N GLU A 44 -0.27 -14.22 5.20
CA GLU A 44 -0.12 -12.98 5.94
C GLU A 44 0.51 -11.88 5.08
N GLU A 45 1.62 -12.17 4.40
CA GLU A 45 2.30 -11.19 3.54
C GLU A 45 1.42 -10.77 2.36
N ARG A 46 0.67 -11.69 1.74
CA ARG A 46 -0.29 -11.34 0.67
C ARG A 46 -1.40 -10.42 1.18
N ASN A 47 -1.86 -10.62 2.42
CA ASN A 47 -2.84 -9.75 3.05
C ASN A 47 -2.27 -8.36 3.30
N LEU A 48 -1.05 -8.26 3.85
CA LEU A 48 -0.37 -6.98 4.07
C LEU A 48 -0.15 -6.23 2.75
N LEU A 49 0.31 -6.92 1.70
CA LEU A 49 0.47 -6.35 0.35
C LEU A 49 -0.86 -5.81 -0.18
N SER A 50 -1.95 -6.57 0.02
CA SER A 50 -3.29 -6.15 -0.38
C SER A 50 -3.76 -4.91 0.37
N VAL A 51 -3.57 -4.87 1.70
CA VAL A 51 -3.95 -3.73 2.54
C VAL A 51 -3.19 -2.47 2.13
N ALA A 52 -1.89 -2.57 1.92
CA ALA A 52 -1.04 -1.45 1.52
C ALA A 52 -1.55 -0.78 0.24
N TYR A 53 -1.64 -1.54 -0.86
CA TYR A 53 -2.07 -0.99 -2.15
C TYR A 53 -3.54 -0.57 -2.16
N LYS A 54 -4.46 -1.31 -1.50
CA LYS A 54 -5.89 -0.93 -1.45
C LYS A 54 -6.09 0.44 -0.81
N ASN A 55 -5.35 0.75 0.26
CA ASN A 55 -5.45 2.04 0.93
C ASN A 55 -4.89 3.18 0.07
N VAL A 56 -3.68 3.02 -0.49
CA VAL A 56 -3.07 4.04 -1.37
C VAL A 56 -3.95 4.32 -2.60
N ILE A 57 -4.40 3.27 -3.30
CA ILE A 57 -5.26 3.41 -4.48
C ILE A 57 -6.64 3.95 -4.08
N GLY A 58 -7.17 3.54 -2.93
CA GLY A 58 -8.45 4.02 -2.39
C GLY A 58 -8.45 5.54 -2.20
N ALA A 59 -7.41 6.08 -1.57
CA ALA A 59 -7.21 7.51 -1.40
C ALA A 59 -7.11 8.24 -2.75
N ARG A 60 -6.28 7.73 -3.67
CA ARG A 60 -6.12 8.32 -5.03
C ARG A 60 -7.44 8.33 -5.81
N ARG A 61 -8.25 7.27 -5.73
CA ARG A 61 -9.59 7.20 -6.34
C ARG A 61 -10.58 8.16 -5.71
N ALA A 62 -10.49 8.40 -4.39
CA ALA A 62 -11.32 9.40 -3.73
C ALA A 62 -10.99 10.80 -4.22
N SER A 63 -9.70 11.17 -4.27
CA SER A 63 -9.24 12.44 -4.83
C SER A 63 -9.66 12.62 -6.28
N TRP A 64 -9.50 11.58 -7.12
CA TRP A 64 -9.94 11.61 -8.51
C TRP A 64 -11.43 11.92 -8.65
N ARG A 65 -12.29 11.24 -7.88
CA ARG A 65 -13.75 11.50 -7.92
C ARG A 65 -14.09 12.94 -7.54
N ILE A 66 -13.39 13.52 -6.57
CA ILE A 66 -13.60 14.92 -6.17
C ILE A 66 -13.23 15.85 -7.32
N ILE A 67 -12.07 15.65 -7.93
CA ILE A 67 -11.60 16.47 -9.07
C ILE A 67 -12.58 16.37 -10.24
N SER A 68 -12.97 15.17 -10.65
CA SER A 68 -13.95 14.98 -11.74
C SER A 68 -15.30 15.62 -11.43
N SER A 69 -15.75 15.58 -10.16
CA SER A 69 -17.00 16.26 -9.78
C SER A 69 -16.90 17.78 -9.83
N ILE A 70 -15.72 18.36 -9.58
CA ILE A 70 -15.49 19.81 -9.69
C ILE A 70 -15.48 20.21 -11.16
N GLU A 71 -14.75 19.46 -12.00
CA GLU A 71 -14.67 19.69 -13.44
C GLU A 71 -16.06 19.70 -14.10
N GLN A 72 -16.90 18.70 -13.81
CA GLN A 72 -18.28 18.64 -14.33
C GLN A 72 -19.14 19.83 -13.90
N LYS A 73 -18.97 20.31 -12.66
CA LYS A 73 -19.71 21.48 -12.17
C LYS A 73 -19.28 22.74 -12.90
N GLU A 74 -17.99 22.93 -13.13
CA GLU A 74 -17.48 24.11 -13.83
C GLU A 74 -17.85 24.10 -15.32
N GLU A 75 -17.84 22.94 -15.99
CA GLU A 75 -18.31 22.79 -17.36
C GLU A 75 -19.79 23.19 -17.53
N SER A 76 -20.65 22.87 -16.55
CA SER A 76 -22.07 23.26 -16.59
C SER A 76 -22.34 24.76 -16.35
N ARG A 77 -21.33 25.54 -15.94
CA ARG A 77 -21.44 26.99 -15.66
C ARG A 77 -21.00 27.86 -16.84
N GLY A 78 -20.24 27.30 -17.79
CA GLY A 78 -19.89 27.94 -19.06
C GLY A 78 -20.98 27.76 -20.11
#